data_AF-A0A3M4LNJ3-F1
#
_entry.id   AF-A0A3M4LNJ3-F1
#
_cell.length_a   1.000
_cell.length_b   1.000
_cell.length_c   1.000
_cell.angle_alpha   90.00
_cell.angle_beta   90.00
_cell.angle_gamma   90.00
#
_symmetry.space_group_name_H-M   'P 1'
#
loop_
_entity.id
_entity.type
_entity.pdbx_description
1 polymer ?
#
loop_
_entity_poly.entity_id
_entity_poly.type
_entity_poly.pdbx_seq_one_letter_code
_entity_poly.pdbx_strand_id
1 'polypeptide(L)' 'MDEAVNCAHLGSGGCHILLKTGAVQVIATLEQDLVAEVNRMTDGKGARMAFARCRI' A
#
# COMPACT_ATOMS: atom_id res chain seq x y z
N MET A 1 -10.70 -9.86 -17.42
CA MET A 1 -10.42 -9.29 -16.09
C MET A 1 -8.91 -9.23 -15.93
N ASP A 2 -8.27 -8.37 -16.73
CA ASP A 2 -6.81 -8.23 -16.75
C ASP A 2 -6.53 -6.75 -16.51
N GLU A 3 -6.77 -6.33 -15.28
CA GLU A 3 -6.29 -5.03 -14.83
C GLU A 3 -4.86 -5.27 -14.36
N ALA A 4 -3.96 -5.26 -15.34
CA ALA A 4 -2.54 -5.20 -15.15
C ALA A 4 -2.25 -4.03 -14.21
N VAL A 5 -2.13 -4.36 -12.93
CA VAL A 5 -1.68 -3.49 -11.86
C VAL A 5 -0.49 -2.74 -12.41
N ASN A 6 -0.57 -1.42 -12.38
CA ASN A 6 0.42 -0.45 -12.80
C ASN A 6 1.81 -0.78 -12.23
N CYS A 7 2.52 -1.71 -12.86
CA CYS A 7 3.88 -2.13 -12.53
C CYS A 7 4.93 -1.23 -13.22
N ALA A 8 4.50 -0.22 -13.97
CA ALA A 8 5.36 0.56 -14.84
C ALA A 8 5.87 1.88 -14.22
N HIS A 9 5.26 2.40 -13.14
CA HIS A 9 5.65 3.71 -12.62
C HIS A 9 6.48 3.70 -11.32
N LEU A 10 6.74 2.54 -10.72
CA LEU A 10 7.49 2.45 -9.46
C LEU A 10 8.81 1.70 -9.68
N GLY A 11 9.85 2.44 -10.09
CA GLY A 11 11.23 1.95 -10.26
C GLY A 11 11.94 1.56 -8.94
N SER A 12 11.21 1.19 -7.89
CA SER A 12 11.78 0.73 -6.62
C SER A 12 11.42 -0.74 -6.41
N GLY A 13 12.42 -1.61 -6.32
CA GLY A 13 12.22 -3.06 -6.13
C GLY A 13 11.42 -3.42 -4.87
N GLY A 14 11.19 -2.48 -3.95
CA GLY A 14 10.46 -2.71 -2.70
C GLY A 14 9.00 -3.10 -2.90
N CYS A 15 8.26 -2.44 -3.81
CA CYS A 15 6.83 -2.75 -4.01
C CYS A 15 6.63 -4.16 -4.59
N HIS A 16 7.48 -4.55 -5.54
CA HIS A 16 7.46 -5.87 -6.16
C HIS A 16 7.71 -7.00 -5.15
N ILE A 17 8.63 -6.78 -4.21
CA ILE A 17 8.92 -7.75 -3.15
C ILE A 17 7.69 -7.93 -2.24
N LEU A 18 7.06 -6.84 -1.81
CA LEU A 18 5.90 -6.89 -0.90
C LEU A 18 4.74 -7.68 -1.52
N LEU A 19 4.43 -7.42 -2.80
CA LEU A 19 3.40 -8.16 -3.53
C LEU A 19 3.76 -9.65 -3.64
N LYS A 20 5.01 -9.99 -3.97
CA LYS A 20 5.49 -11.38 -4.00
C LYS A 20 5.41 -12.07 -2.65
N THR A 21 5.59 -11.35 -1.56
CA THR A 21 5.50 -11.89 -0.19
C THR A 21 4.07 -12.01 0.34
N GLY A 22 3.06 -11.67 -0.46
CA GLY A 22 1.65 -11.86 -0.12
C GLY A 22 0.90 -10.59 0.32
N ALA A 23 1.46 -9.40 0.08
CA ALA A 23 0.68 -8.17 0.24
C ALA A 23 -0.46 -8.14 -0.79
N VAL A 24 -1.69 -7.95 -0.34
CA VAL A 24 -2.87 -7.85 -1.22
C VAL A 24 -2.89 -6.52 -1.96
N GLN A 25 -2.46 -5.44 -1.30
CA GLN A 25 -2.36 -4.10 -1.88
C GLN A 25 -1.11 -3.40 -1.31
N VAL A 26 -0.45 -2.58 -2.13
CA VAL A 26 0.74 -1.81 -1.75
C VAL A 26 0.52 -0.35 -2.13
N ILE A 27 0.71 0.55 -1.16
CA ILE A 27 0.63 2.00 -1.35
C ILE A 27 2.06 2.56 -1.27
N ALA A 28 2.56 3.09 -2.38
CA ALA A 28 3.86 3.78 -2.40
C ALA A 28 3.68 5.23 -1.96
N THR A 29 3.83 5.49 -0.66
CA THR A 29 3.57 6.82 -0.09
C THR A 29 4.74 7.77 -0.31
N LEU A 30 4.55 8.79 -1.16
CA LEU A 30 5.41 9.99 -1.22
C LEU A 30 4.59 11.28 -0.95
N GLU A 31 3.47 11.46 -1.64
CA GLU A 31 2.61 12.67 -1.50
C GLU A 31 1.14 12.35 -1.16
N GLN A 32 0.77 11.07 -1.04
CA GLN A 32 -0.62 10.64 -0.83
C GLN A 32 -0.99 10.62 0.67
N ASP A 33 -2.22 11.06 0.99
CA ASP A 33 -2.82 10.87 2.30
C ASP A 33 -3.12 9.39 2.54
N LEU A 34 -2.28 8.75 3.35
CA LEU A 34 -2.38 7.34 3.69
C LEU A 34 -3.72 6.99 4.37
N VAL A 35 -4.26 7.88 5.21
CA VAL A 35 -5.49 7.61 5.95
C VAL A 35 -6.69 7.63 5.02
N ALA A 36 -6.78 8.63 4.15
CA ALA A 36 -7.83 8.71 3.14
C ALA A 36 -7.81 7.49 2.21
N GLU A 37 -6.62 7.06 1.79
CA GLU A 37 -6.43 5.90 0.91
C GLU A 37 -6.88 4.60 1.58
N VAL A 38 -6.42 4.34 2.81
CA VAL A 38 -6.83 3.16 3.59
C VAL A 38 -8.34 3.14 3.81
N ASN A 39 -8.95 4.29 4.11
CA ASN A 39 -10.41 4.38 4.27
C ASN A 39 -11.14 4.03 2.98
N ARG A 40 -10.67 4.51 1.83
CA ARG A 40 -11.27 4.16 0.53
C ARG A 40 -11.19 2.65 0.26
N MET A 41 -10.05 2.03 0.57
CA MET A 41 -9.81 0.60 0.33
C MET A 41 -10.57 -0.33 1.30
N THR A 42 -11.04 0.20 2.43
CA THR A 42 -11.65 -0.59 3.51
C THR A 42 -13.13 -0.25 3.73
N ASP A 43 -13.77 0.44 2.79
CA ASP A 43 -15.15 0.93 2.92
C ASP A 43 -15.37 1.77 4.19
N GLY A 44 -14.37 2.59 4.55
CA GLY A 44 -14.40 3.43 5.75
C GLY A 44 -14.17 2.69 7.07
N LYS A 45 -13.85 1.39 7.06
CA LYS A 45 -13.57 0.61 8.28
C LYS A 45 -12.20 0.92 8.88
N GLY A 46 -11.26 1.38 8.06
CA GLY A 46 -9.88 1.68 8.45
C GLY A 46 -9.03 0.44 8.73
N ALA A 47 -7.81 0.66 9.20
CA ALA A 47 -6.89 -0.41 9.60
C ALA A 47 -7.20 -0.89 11.03
N ARG A 48 -7.34 -2.20 11.22
CA ARG A 48 -7.51 -2.80 12.56
C ARG A 48 -6.22 -2.80 13.38
N MET A 49 -5.07 -2.84 12.71
CA MET A 49 -3.74 -2.81 13.31
C MET A 49 -2.80 -2.04 12.39
N ALA A 50 -1.85 -1.30 12.97
CA ALA A 50 -0.82 -0.59 12.24
C ALA A 50 0.54 -0.76 12.94
N PHE A 51 1.58 -1.04 12.16
CA PHE A 51 2.96 -1.10 12.65
C PHE A 51 3.69 0.13 12.16
N ALA A 52 4.00 1.03 13.08
CA ALA A 52 4.79 2.22 12.81
C ALA A 52 6.10 2.16 13.58
N ARG A 53 7.13 2.80 13.04
CA ARG A 53 8.44 2.85 13.68
C ARG A 53 8.39 3.94 14.73
N CYS A 54 8.44 3.58 16.01
CA CYS A 54 8.63 4.53 17.08
C CYS A 54 10.15 4.69 17.30
N ARG A 55 10.70 5.90 17.13
CA ARG A 55 12.03 6.22 17.67
C ARG A 55 11.82 6.51 19.15
N ILE A 56 12.40 5.67 20.00
CA ILE A 56 12.48 5.88 21.46
C ILE A 56 13.72 6.73 21.73
#